data_AF-A0A8J4U548-F1
#
_entry.id   AF-A0A8J4U548-F1
#
_cell.length_a   1.000
_cell.length_b   1.000
_cell.length_c   1.000
_cell.angle_alpha   90.00
_cell.angle_beta   90.00
_cell.angle_gamma   90.00
#
_symmetry.space_group_name_H-M   'P 1'
#
loop_
_entity.id
_entity.type
_entity.pdbx_description
1 polymer ?
#
loop_
_entity_poly.entity_id
_entity_poly.type
_entity_poly.pdbx_seq_one_letter_code
_entity_poly.pdbx_strand_id
1 'polypeptide(L)'
;MASKAPFGDSDTADEAVRATCDDASICKRFATSKGYWNDPYIQYFVRQTGERKAPEINRGYYARVHGVNHLLDAFLKKTHCDCQIVNLGAGLDTTFWRLKAENTLPKKYFEVDFPMIVARKIHHIKTKPPLSMPLIETHSSDSLLLDGHNLDSDRYCIISADLRDLPGLEEKLRKFHINTELPTLFVSECVLVYMNPEQSSKLVQWAAHIFHTAMFINYEQVNMADRFGQVMIENLQRRQCNLAGVDVCQSLCSQKERFLSTGWESVNALDMMAVYSLLPQEDISRIEQLEFLDEKELLQQLLQHYSICWAMKDALSLGCISVIGNVGITGSIQPALAHGLALAIAIALFGEISGGHFNPAVTVCVYLVGGMELILLVPYILAQTFGGMIAAGLAKAISPAVEFSNASGAAFTAVNSSSQVGPAIVAEIVMTLFLTTTVSMGAVNGRTRCQFAPFLIGLTVTANILAGGMISGACMNPARAFGPAVVANHWGYHWVYWVGPLTGALLTVSIV
;
A
#
# COMPACT_ATOMS: atom_id res chain seq x y z
N MET A 1 -36.54 39.32 -22.47
CA MET A 1 -35.23 38.80 -22.92
C MET A 1 -34.25 39.05 -21.79
N ALA A 2 -34.00 38.04 -20.97
CA ALA A 2 -32.99 38.14 -19.91
C ALA A 2 -31.61 38.10 -20.57
N SER A 3 -30.83 39.16 -20.42
CA SER A 3 -29.45 39.25 -20.87
C SER A 3 -28.63 38.17 -20.19
N LYS A 4 -28.16 37.17 -20.96
CA LYS A 4 -27.12 36.25 -20.51
C LYS A 4 -25.90 37.08 -20.10
N ALA A 5 -25.52 36.99 -18.82
CA ALA A 5 -24.25 37.51 -18.37
C ALA A 5 -23.13 36.85 -19.21
N PRO A 6 -22.10 37.61 -19.65
CA PRO A 6 -20.96 37.02 -20.33
C PRO A 6 -20.26 36.02 -19.39
N PHE A 7 -19.94 34.83 -19.91
CA PHE A 7 -19.22 33.79 -19.18
C PHE A 7 -17.85 34.33 -18.71
N GLY A 8 -17.52 34.16 -17.43
CA GLY A 8 -16.19 34.48 -16.92
C GLY A 8 -15.17 33.39 -17.28
N ASP A 9 -13.88 33.71 -17.23
CA ASP A 9 -12.79 32.74 -17.49
C ASP A 9 -12.89 31.49 -16.60
N SER A 10 -13.43 31.61 -15.37
CA SER A 10 -13.67 30.48 -14.46
C SER A 10 -14.73 29.50 -14.95
N ASP A 11 -15.80 29.97 -15.60
CA ASP A 11 -16.90 29.12 -16.08
C ASP A 11 -16.45 28.25 -17.26
N THR A 12 -15.56 28.79 -18.11
CA THR A 12 -14.98 28.07 -19.24
C THR A 12 -13.96 27.01 -18.79
N ALA A 13 -13.13 27.33 -17.78
CA ALA A 13 -12.23 26.35 -17.17
C ALA A 13 -13.01 25.21 -16.50
N ASP A 14 -14.09 25.52 -15.78
CA ASP A 14 -14.92 24.51 -15.15
C ASP A 14 -15.67 23.64 -16.18
N GLU A 15 -16.02 24.17 -17.36
CA GLU A 15 -16.61 23.37 -18.45
C GLU A 15 -15.63 22.34 -18.99
N ALA A 16 -14.38 22.73 -19.21
CA ALA A 16 -13.33 21.81 -19.64
C ALA A 16 -13.02 20.75 -18.57
N VAL A 17 -13.00 21.13 -17.29
CA VAL A 17 -12.85 20.17 -16.18
C VAL A 17 -14.01 19.18 -16.16
N ARG A 18 -15.26 19.65 -16.31
CA ARG A 18 -16.44 18.75 -16.40
C ARG A 18 -16.36 17.79 -17.60
N ALA A 19 -15.79 18.23 -18.73
CA ALA A 19 -15.62 17.37 -19.90
C ALA A 19 -14.65 16.20 -19.66
N THR A 20 -13.70 16.32 -18.71
CA THR A 20 -12.78 15.22 -18.38
C THR A 20 -13.49 13.98 -17.83
N CYS A 21 -14.68 14.14 -17.26
CA CYS A 21 -15.54 13.04 -16.83
C CYS A 21 -15.92 12.14 -18.03
N ASP A 22 -16.19 12.74 -19.19
CA ASP A 22 -16.54 12.01 -20.41
C ASP A 22 -15.35 11.27 -20.99
N ASP A 23 -14.18 11.93 -21.05
CA ASP A 23 -12.94 11.30 -21.52
C ASP A 23 -12.57 10.06 -20.68
N ALA A 24 -12.61 10.19 -19.35
CA ALA A 24 -12.30 9.08 -18.44
C ALA A 24 -13.29 7.93 -18.58
N SER A 25 -14.59 8.24 -18.68
CA SER A 25 -15.65 7.24 -18.78
C SER A 25 -15.64 6.53 -20.14
N ILE A 26 -15.32 7.24 -21.23
CA ILE A 26 -15.14 6.65 -22.57
C ILE A 26 -13.94 5.70 -22.58
N CYS A 27 -12.80 6.09 -21.98
CA CYS A 27 -11.62 5.23 -21.90
C CYS A 27 -11.87 3.97 -21.05
N LYS A 28 -12.49 4.12 -19.87
CA LYS A 28 -12.91 2.99 -19.03
C LYS A 28 -13.89 2.07 -19.79
N ARG A 29 -14.86 2.63 -20.53
CA ARG A 29 -15.80 1.83 -21.34
C ARG A 29 -15.13 1.10 -22.50
N PHE A 30 -14.17 1.73 -23.15
CA PHE A 30 -13.43 1.10 -24.24
C PHE A 30 -12.58 -0.07 -23.73
N ALA A 31 -11.82 0.12 -22.65
CA ALA A 31 -10.97 -0.92 -22.07
C ALA A 31 -11.79 -2.13 -21.54
N THR A 32 -12.94 -1.88 -20.91
CA THR A 32 -13.86 -2.96 -20.49
C THR A 32 -14.43 -3.73 -21.67
N SER A 33 -14.76 -3.06 -22.78
CA SER A 33 -15.22 -3.73 -24.00
C SER A 33 -14.17 -4.64 -24.65
N LYS A 34 -12.89 -4.37 -24.36
CA LYS A 34 -11.74 -5.19 -24.79
C LYS A 34 -11.39 -6.31 -23.81
N GLY A 35 -12.04 -6.37 -22.65
CA GLY A 35 -11.81 -7.40 -21.64
C GLY A 35 -10.67 -7.12 -20.67
N TYR A 36 -10.21 -5.86 -20.54
CA TYR A 36 -9.17 -5.53 -19.54
C TYR A 36 -9.66 -5.82 -18.12
N TRP A 37 -10.89 -5.44 -17.77
CA TRP A 37 -11.59 -5.86 -16.56
C TRP A 37 -13.09 -5.96 -16.83
N ASN A 38 -13.83 -6.58 -15.90
CA ASN A 38 -15.28 -6.72 -15.99
C ASN A 38 -15.99 -5.54 -15.31
N ASP A 39 -16.82 -4.83 -16.07
CA ASP A 39 -17.73 -3.82 -15.55
C ASP A 39 -19.04 -3.86 -16.35
N PRO A 40 -20.09 -4.52 -15.82
CA PRO A 40 -21.38 -4.62 -16.51
C PRO A 40 -22.21 -3.33 -16.41
N TYR A 41 -21.77 -2.34 -15.62
CA TYR A 41 -22.56 -1.16 -15.28
C TYR A 41 -22.18 0.07 -16.09
N ILE A 42 -20.90 0.23 -16.45
CA ILE A 42 -20.40 1.43 -17.15
C ILE A 42 -21.11 1.71 -18.48
N GLN A 43 -21.65 0.66 -19.12
CA GLN A 43 -22.43 0.76 -20.36
C GLN A 43 -23.72 1.56 -20.24
N TYR A 44 -24.27 1.66 -19.03
CA TYR A 44 -25.50 2.42 -18.79
C TYR A 44 -25.24 3.92 -18.68
N PHE A 45 -24.00 4.30 -18.40
CA PHE A 45 -23.56 5.70 -18.26
C PHE A 45 -22.97 6.24 -19.54
N VAL A 46 -22.17 5.45 -20.26
CA VAL A 46 -21.45 5.92 -21.45
C VAL A 46 -21.61 4.96 -22.62
N ARG A 47 -21.90 5.54 -23.80
CA ARG A 47 -21.99 4.81 -25.06
C ARG A 47 -20.59 4.42 -25.55
N GLN A 48 -20.48 3.26 -26.19
CA GLN A 48 -19.23 2.87 -26.84
C GLN A 48 -18.99 3.79 -28.04
N THR A 49 -17.85 4.46 -28.05
CA THR A 49 -17.38 5.23 -29.22
C THR A 49 -16.66 4.30 -30.19
N GLY A 50 -16.79 4.54 -31.50
CA GLY A 50 -16.07 3.77 -32.53
C GLY A 50 -14.58 4.11 -32.65
N GLU A 51 -14.12 5.12 -31.92
CA GLU A 51 -12.73 5.55 -31.90
C GLU A 51 -11.86 4.56 -31.12
N ARG A 52 -10.79 4.09 -31.76
CA ARG A 52 -9.82 3.22 -31.11
C ARG A 52 -8.97 4.03 -30.12
N LYS A 53 -8.75 3.49 -28.93
CA LYS A 53 -7.73 3.98 -27.98
C LYS A 53 -6.47 3.14 -28.12
N ALA A 54 -5.32 3.78 -27.95
CA ALA A 54 -4.03 3.11 -28.06
C ALA A 54 -3.83 2.10 -26.90
N PRO A 55 -3.13 0.97 -27.12
CA PRO A 55 -3.00 -0.09 -26.11
C PRO A 55 -2.38 0.39 -24.78
N GLU A 56 -1.42 1.31 -24.84
CA GLU A 56 -0.77 1.89 -23.66
C GLU A 56 -1.76 2.67 -22.78
N ILE A 57 -2.77 3.30 -23.38
CA ILE A 57 -3.85 3.98 -22.65
C ILE A 57 -4.68 2.94 -21.90
N ASN A 58 -5.08 1.86 -22.58
CA ASN A 58 -5.92 0.83 -21.96
C ASN A 58 -5.18 0.10 -20.82
N ARG A 59 -3.89 -0.21 -21.01
CA ARG A 59 -3.02 -0.77 -19.97
C ARG A 59 -2.86 0.20 -18.79
N GLY A 60 -2.69 1.50 -19.06
CA GLY A 60 -2.66 2.54 -18.03
C GLY A 60 -3.95 2.63 -17.21
N TYR A 61 -5.11 2.61 -17.88
CA TYR A 61 -6.41 2.58 -17.20
C TYR A 61 -6.63 1.29 -16.41
N TYR A 62 -6.15 0.15 -16.88
CA TYR A 62 -6.20 -1.09 -16.11
C TYR A 62 -5.38 -0.97 -14.83
N ALA A 63 -4.12 -0.52 -14.91
CA ALA A 63 -3.26 -0.33 -13.75
C ALA A 63 -3.88 0.66 -12.73
N ARG A 64 -4.47 1.75 -13.23
CA ARG A 64 -5.22 2.74 -12.45
C ARG A 64 -6.39 2.12 -11.69
N VAL A 65 -7.29 1.45 -12.39
CA VAL A 65 -8.50 0.84 -11.79
C VAL A 65 -8.12 -0.26 -10.82
N HIS A 66 -7.17 -1.12 -11.18
CA HIS A 66 -6.71 -2.20 -10.32
C HIS A 66 -6.01 -1.67 -9.05
N GLY A 67 -5.13 -0.67 -9.18
CA GLY A 67 -4.43 -0.08 -8.03
C GLY A 67 -5.39 0.57 -7.03
N VAL A 68 -6.36 1.34 -7.51
CA VAL A 68 -7.38 1.97 -6.64
C VAL A 68 -8.27 0.92 -5.98
N ASN A 69 -8.77 -0.06 -6.74
CA ASN A 69 -9.59 -1.14 -6.20
C ASN A 69 -8.83 -1.96 -5.15
N HIS A 70 -7.54 -2.27 -5.38
CA HIS A 70 -6.73 -3.03 -4.44
C HIS A 70 -6.65 -2.36 -3.06
N LEU A 71 -6.41 -1.04 -3.03
CA LEU A 71 -6.38 -0.27 -1.78
C LEU A 71 -7.77 -0.16 -1.13
N LEU A 72 -8.81 0.02 -1.94
CA LEU A 72 -10.19 0.06 -1.48
C LEU A 72 -10.63 -1.27 -0.84
N ASP A 73 -10.34 -2.39 -1.49
CA ASP A 73 -10.67 -3.73 -1.01
C ASP A 73 -9.90 -4.07 0.27
N ALA A 74 -8.63 -3.64 0.34
CA ALA A 74 -7.81 -3.80 1.53
C ALA A 74 -8.39 -3.03 2.73
N PHE A 75 -8.89 -1.80 2.51
CA PHE A 75 -9.57 -1.01 3.52
C PHE A 75 -10.90 -1.64 3.96
N LEU A 76 -11.74 -2.08 3.02
CA LEU A 76 -12.99 -2.78 3.30
C LEU A 76 -12.77 -4.05 4.11
N LYS A 77 -11.76 -4.85 3.73
CA LYS A 77 -11.42 -6.09 4.43
C LYS A 77 -10.99 -5.84 5.86
N LYS A 78 -10.23 -4.77 6.12
CA LYS A 78 -9.71 -4.43 7.45
C LYS A 78 -10.75 -3.81 8.37
N THR A 79 -11.68 -3.06 7.81
CA THR A 79 -12.83 -2.53 8.54
C THR A 79 -13.99 -3.52 8.64
N HIS A 80 -13.87 -4.71 8.05
CA HIS A 80 -14.96 -5.69 7.93
C HIS A 80 -16.24 -5.08 7.33
N CYS A 81 -16.08 -4.17 6.35
CA CYS A 81 -17.14 -3.36 5.76
C CYS A 81 -17.87 -2.42 6.74
N ASP A 82 -17.44 -2.33 8.00
CA ASP A 82 -17.91 -1.35 8.98
C ASP A 82 -17.20 0.00 8.79
N CYS A 83 -17.43 0.61 7.64
CA CYS A 83 -16.82 1.87 7.25
C CYS A 83 -17.71 2.68 6.29
N GLN A 84 -17.25 3.87 5.94
CA GLN A 84 -17.84 4.73 4.91
C GLN A 84 -16.84 4.92 3.78
N ILE A 85 -17.33 5.12 2.56
CA ILE A 85 -16.50 5.53 1.42
C ILE A 85 -17.02 6.86 0.89
N VAL A 86 -16.14 7.80 0.59
CA VAL A 86 -16.44 9.10 0.00
C VAL A 86 -15.60 9.28 -1.26
N ASN A 87 -16.22 9.12 -2.43
CA ASN A 87 -15.60 9.31 -3.73
C ASN A 87 -15.76 10.77 -4.18
N LEU A 88 -14.66 11.53 -4.13
CA LEU A 88 -14.59 12.95 -4.44
C LEU A 88 -14.30 13.15 -5.93
N GLY A 89 -15.22 13.79 -6.65
CA GLY A 89 -15.18 13.90 -8.11
C GLY A 89 -15.44 12.55 -8.78
N ALA A 90 -16.48 11.85 -8.32
CA ALA A 90 -16.76 10.47 -8.69
C ALA A 90 -17.07 10.28 -10.19
N GLY A 91 -17.47 11.33 -10.90
CA GLY A 91 -17.86 11.25 -12.29
C GLY A 91 -18.96 10.21 -12.51
N LEU A 92 -18.77 9.34 -13.50
CA LEU A 92 -19.66 8.21 -13.80
C LEU A 92 -19.12 6.88 -13.27
N ASP A 93 -18.38 6.91 -12.14
CA ASP A 93 -17.83 5.72 -11.51
C ASP A 93 -18.90 4.68 -11.15
N THR A 94 -18.53 3.40 -11.20
CA THR A 94 -19.44 2.26 -11.05
C THR A 94 -19.17 1.43 -9.80
N THR A 95 -18.25 1.86 -8.94
CA THR A 95 -17.71 1.06 -7.83
C THR A 95 -18.79 0.60 -6.88
N PHE A 96 -19.79 1.43 -6.55
CA PHE A 96 -20.91 1.02 -5.69
C PHE A 96 -21.60 -0.26 -6.17
N TRP A 97 -21.94 -0.33 -7.46
CA TRP A 97 -22.64 -1.51 -8.01
C TRP A 97 -21.73 -2.74 -8.05
N ARG A 98 -20.43 -2.56 -8.31
CA ARG A 98 -19.45 -3.66 -8.26
C ARG A 98 -19.31 -4.23 -6.85
N LEU A 99 -19.15 -3.36 -5.84
CA LEU A 99 -19.10 -3.76 -4.43
C LEU A 99 -20.38 -4.47 -3.98
N LYS A 100 -21.54 -4.05 -4.48
CA LYS A 100 -22.80 -4.76 -4.22
C LYS A 100 -22.81 -6.16 -4.84
N ALA A 101 -22.35 -6.30 -6.07
CA ALA A 101 -22.28 -7.61 -6.73
C ALA A 101 -21.33 -8.58 -6.00
N GLU A 102 -20.28 -8.05 -5.38
CA GLU A 102 -19.29 -8.80 -4.60
C GLU A 102 -19.66 -8.98 -3.11
N ASN A 103 -20.79 -8.41 -2.68
CA ASN A 103 -21.28 -8.44 -1.30
C ASN A 103 -20.30 -7.82 -0.27
N THR A 104 -19.59 -6.76 -0.66
CA THR A 104 -18.57 -6.05 0.12
C THR A 104 -18.94 -4.59 0.40
N LEU A 105 -20.25 -4.26 0.42
CA LEU A 105 -20.72 -2.88 0.57
C LEU A 105 -20.33 -2.28 1.94
N PRO A 106 -19.79 -1.04 1.98
CA PRO A 106 -19.58 -0.29 3.23
C PRO A 106 -20.91 0.10 3.87
N LYS A 107 -20.92 0.56 5.12
CA LYS A 107 -22.15 1.07 5.77
C LYS A 107 -22.87 2.12 4.91
N LYS A 108 -22.12 3.07 4.34
CA LYS A 108 -22.66 4.03 3.36
C LYS A 108 -21.59 4.46 2.36
N TYR A 109 -21.98 4.53 1.08
CA TYR A 109 -21.13 4.97 -0.03
C TYR A 109 -21.59 6.35 -0.50
N PHE A 110 -20.71 7.34 -0.41
CA PHE A 110 -20.95 8.72 -0.82
C PHE A 110 -20.19 9.04 -2.10
N GLU A 111 -20.86 9.71 -3.03
CA GLU A 111 -20.26 10.31 -4.21
C GLU A 111 -20.48 11.81 -4.20
N VAL A 112 -19.48 12.56 -4.62
CA VAL A 112 -19.55 14.02 -4.73
C VAL A 112 -19.06 14.45 -6.10
N ASP A 113 -19.83 15.28 -6.79
CA ASP A 113 -19.40 15.90 -8.06
C ASP A 113 -20.16 17.20 -8.33
N PHE A 114 -19.82 17.90 -9.40
CA PHE A 114 -20.53 19.10 -9.84
C PHE A 114 -22.01 18.81 -10.13
N PRO A 115 -22.92 19.78 -9.89
CA PRO A 115 -24.36 19.61 -10.10
C PRO A 115 -24.75 19.05 -11.47
N MET A 116 -24.04 19.44 -12.54
CA MET A 116 -24.29 18.96 -13.90
C MET A 116 -24.00 17.45 -14.04
N ILE A 117 -22.88 16.97 -13.48
CA ILE A 117 -22.48 15.56 -13.54
C ILE A 117 -23.42 14.71 -12.69
N VAL A 118 -23.76 15.19 -11.49
CA VAL A 118 -24.70 14.51 -10.59
C VAL A 118 -26.09 14.39 -11.22
N ALA A 119 -26.63 15.48 -11.78
CA ALA A 119 -27.94 15.45 -12.45
C ALA A 119 -27.96 14.43 -13.61
N ARG A 120 -26.87 14.36 -14.39
CA ARG A 120 -26.70 13.38 -15.46
C ARG A 120 -26.65 11.94 -14.92
N LYS A 121 -25.86 11.68 -13.88
CA LYS A 121 -25.74 10.35 -13.27
C LYS A 121 -27.07 9.90 -12.66
N ILE A 122 -27.77 10.78 -11.95
CA ILE A 122 -29.11 10.53 -11.41
C ILE A 122 -30.10 10.22 -12.53
N HIS A 123 -30.06 10.93 -13.66
CA HIS A 123 -30.91 10.63 -14.82
C HIS A 123 -30.67 9.20 -15.35
N HIS A 124 -29.41 8.77 -15.47
CA HIS A 124 -29.08 7.40 -15.86
C HIS A 124 -29.56 6.36 -14.85
N ILE A 125 -29.35 6.60 -13.55
CA ILE A 125 -29.83 5.72 -12.48
C ILE A 125 -31.35 5.57 -12.54
N LYS A 126 -32.09 6.68 -12.66
CA LYS A 126 -33.56 6.68 -12.74
C LYS A 126 -34.09 5.95 -13.97
N THR A 127 -33.46 6.13 -15.13
CA THR A 127 -33.97 5.61 -16.40
C THR A 127 -33.57 4.17 -16.70
N LYS A 128 -32.61 3.61 -15.96
CA LYS A 128 -32.05 2.26 -16.20
C LYS A 128 -32.28 1.36 -14.99
N PRO A 129 -33.24 0.41 -15.07
CA PRO A 129 -33.53 -0.53 -13.97
C PRO A 129 -32.31 -1.28 -13.41
N PRO A 130 -31.31 -1.71 -14.23
CA PRO A 130 -30.10 -2.35 -13.71
C PRO A 130 -29.27 -1.48 -12.75
N LEU A 131 -29.46 -0.15 -12.79
CA LEU A 131 -28.80 0.78 -11.88
C LEU A 131 -29.68 1.08 -10.66
N SER A 132 -30.99 1.32 -10.84
CA SER A 132 -31.88 1.70 -9.73
C SER A 132 -32.27 0.55 -8.81
N MET A 133 -32.51 -0.66 -9.34
CA MET A 133 -32.94 -1.82 -8.53
C MET A 133 -31.94 -2.16 -7.40
N PRO A 134 -30.62 -2.24 -7.66
CA PRO A 134 -29.60 -2.32 -6.62
C PRO A 134 -29.73 -1.34 -5.46
N LEU A 135 -30.12 -0.09 -5.71
CA LEU A 135 -30.25 0.92 -4.68
C LEU A 135 -31.53 0.72 -3.86
N ILE A 136 -32.63 0.36 -4.53
CA ILE A 136 -33.93 0.09 -3.91
C ILE A 136 -33.84 -1.13 -2.99
N GLU A 137 -33.22 -2.22 -3.44
CA GLU A 137 -33.02 -3.44 -2.63
C GLU A 137 -32.24 -3.19 -1.33
N THR A 138 -31.40 -2.16 -1.31
CA THR A 138 -30.60 -1.79 -0.15
C THR A 138 -31.23 -0.71 0.73
N HIS A 139 -32.41 -0.21 0.35
CA HIS A 139 -33.11 0.85 1.04
C HIS A 139 -34.33 0.31 1.79
N SER A 140 -34.51 0.77 3.03
CA SER A 140 -35.61 0.37 3.90
C SER A 140 -36.98 0.91 3.47
N SER A 141 -37.03 1.92 2.59
CA SER A 141 -38.27 2.52 2.11
C SER A 141 -38.52 2.27 0.62
N ASP A 142 -39.78 2.24 0.21
CA ASP A 142 -40.20 1.97 -1.18
C ASP A 142 -39.83 3.10 -2.17
N SER A 143 -39.38 4.28 -1.69
CA SER A 143 -39.09 5.45 -2.52
C SER A 143 -37.74 6.08 -2.20
N LEU A 144 -36.84 6.12 -3.17
CA LEU A 144 -35.57 6.85 -3.07
C LEU A 144 -35.84 8.36 -2.96
N LEU A 145 -35.14 9.03 -2.04
CA LEU A 145 -35.15 10.50 -1.93
C LEU A 145 -34.37 11.07 -3.12
N LEU A 146 -35.10 11.56 -4.12
CA LEU A 146 -34.57 12.02 -5.39
C LEU A 146 -34.88 13.49 -5.60
N ASP A 147 -33.94 14.35 -5.25
CA ASP A 147 -33.94 15.74 -5.73
C ASP A 147 -33.20 15.78 -7.09
N GLY A 148 -33.47 16.75 -7.96
CA GLY A 148 -32.78 16.89 -9.25
C GLY A 148 -31.25 17.00 -9.12
N HIS A 149 -30.79 17.31 -7.91
CA HIS A 149 -29.40 17.61 -7.58
C HIS A 149 -28.78 16.66 -6.57
N ASN A 150 -29.54 15.78 -5.91
CA ASN A 150 -29.03 14.82 -4.92
C ASN A 150 -29.89 13.56 -4.91
N LEU A 151 -29.26 12.41 -4.66
CA LEU A 151 -29.96 11.15 -4.45
C LEU A 151 -29.44 10.51 -3.17
N ASP A 152 -30.36 10.17 -2.27
CA ASP A 152 -30.05 9.52 -1.00
C ASP A 152 -30.80 8.19 -0.83
N SER A 153 -30.07 7.19 -0.35
CA SER A 153 -30.56 5.89 0.11
C SER A 153 -29.78 5.47 1.36
N ASP A 154 -30.18 4.36 1.98
CA ASP A 154 -29.55 3.91 3.23
C ASP A 154 -28.06 3.57 3.04
N ARG A 155 -27.71 3.06 1.86
CA ARG A 155 -26.37 2.54 1.56
C ARG A 155 -25.62 3.36 0.50
N TYR A 156 -26.29 4.24 -0.22
CA TYR A 156 -25.71 5.05 -1.29
C TYR A 156 -26.22 6.48 -1.26
N CYS A 157 -25.33 7.45 -1.45
CA CYS A 157 -25.67 8.85 -1.56
C CYS A 157 -24.81 9.50 -2.65
N ILE A 158 -25.42 10.31 -3.51
CA ILE A 158 -24.70 11.17 -4.46
C ILE A 158 -25.13 12.62 -4.26
N ILE A 159 -24.13 13.47 -4.07
CA ILE A 159 -24.27 14.86 -3.64
C ILE A 159 -23.70 15.77 -4.70
N SER A 160 -24.48 16.78 -5.09
CA SER A 160 -23.96 17.88 -5.89
C SER A 160 -23.24 18.90 -5.01
N ALA A 161 -21.93 19.04 -5.16
CA ALA A 161 -21.16 20.05 -4.45
C ALA A 161 -19.92 20.45 -5.26
N ASP A 162 -19.50 21.70 -5.09
CA ASP A 162 -18.19 22.13 -5.54
C ASP A 162 -17.18 21.78 -4.44
N LEU A 163 -16.18 20.95 -4.76
CA LEU A 163 -15.15 20.54 -3.80
C LEU A 163 -14.28 21.70 -3.29
N ARG A 164 -14.33 22.86 -3.98
CA ARG A 164 -13.66 24.10 -3.56
C ARG A 164 -14.41 24.82 -2.44
N ASP A 165 -15.72 24.57 -2.30
CA ASP A 165 -16.59 25.13 -1.27
C ASP A 165 -16.77 24.13 -0.11
N LEU A 166 -15.79 24.07 0.78
CA LEU A 166 -15.77 23.11 1.90
C LEU A 166 -16.94 23.27 2.88
N PRO A 167 -17.36 24.47 3.29
CA PRO A 167 -18.53 24.63 4.15
C PRO A 167 -19.80 24.03 3.52
N GLY A 168 -20.03 24.30 2.23
CA GLY A 168 -21.18 23.75 1.50
C GLY A 168 -21.11 22.24 1.30
N LEU A 169 -19.90 21.69 1.11
CA LEU A 169 -19.66 20.24 1.05
C LEU A 169 -19.99 19.57 2.38
N GLU A 170 -19.48 20.10 3.49
CA GLU A 170 -19.68 19.54 4.82
C GLU A 170 -21.15 19.60 5.25
N GLU A 171 -21.84 20.72 5.02
CA GLU A 171 -23.27 20.86 5.30
C GLU A 171 -24.08 19.76 4.62
N LYS A 172 -23.82 19.50 3.33
CA LYS A 172 -24.51 18.48 2.56
C LYS A 172 -24.17 17.07 3.03
N LEU A 173 -22.91 16.76 3.31
CA LEU A 173 -22.52 15.45 3.82
C LEU A 173 -23.18 15.18 5.20
N ARG A 174 -23.23 16.18 6.09
CA ARG A 174 -23.92 16.08 7.38
C ARG A 174 -25.43 15.92 7.20
N LYS A 175 -26.05 16.63 6.27
CA LYS A 175 -27.47 16.48 5.92
C LYS A 175 -27.81 15.05 5.49
N PHE A 176 -26.90 14.37 4.80
CA PHE A 176 -27.05 12.98 4.37
C PHE A 176 -26.42 11.97 5.34
N HIS A 177 -26.25 12.36 6.60
CA HIS A 177 -25.88 11.50 7.72
C HIS A 177 -24.50 10.83 7.59
N ILE A 178 -23.48 11.56 7.10
CA ILE A 178 -22.09 11.12 7.26
C ILE A 178 -21.74 11.05 8.75
N ASN A 179 -21.16 9.93 9.19
CA ASN A 179 -20.71 9.75 10.57
C ASN A 179 -19.19 9.96 10.65
N THR A 180 -18.75 10.91 11.46
CA THR A 180 -17.33 11.25 11.65
C THR A 180 -16.59 10.26 12.54
N GLU A 181 -17.32 9.46 13.33
CA GLU A 181 -16.77 8.43 14.20
C GLU A 181 -16.47 7.11 13.47
N LEU A 182 -17.04 6.91 12.27
CA LEU A 182 -16.79 5.70 11.49
C LEU A 182 -15.49 5.82 10.69
N PRO A 183 -14.73 4.71 10.52
CA PRO A 183 -13.62 4.65 9.59
C PRO A 183 -14.09 5.08 8.20
N THR A 184 -13.43 6.08 7.61
CA THR A 184 -13.86 6.67 6.34
C THR A 184 -12.73 6.64 5.32
N LEU A 185 -13.00 6.04 4.15
CA LEU A 185 -12.09 6.05 3.00
C LEU A 185 -12.50 7.16 2.04
N PHE A 186 -11.59 8.08 1.76
CA PHE A 186 -11.70 9.06 0.70
C PHE A 186 -11.00 8.55 -0.56
N VAL A 187 -11.65 8.71 -1.71
CA VAL A 187 -11.07 8.40 -3.02
C VAL A 187 -11.09 9.64 -3.87
N SER A 188 -9.95 9.97 -4.46
CA SER A 188 -9.79 11.06 -5.43
C SER A 188 -9.02 10.54 -6.64
N GLU A 189 -9.72 10.35 -7.76
CA GLU A 189 -9.20 9.64 -8.94
C GLU A 189 -9.07 10.61 -10.14
N CYS A 190 -7.92 11.27 -10.25
CA CYS A 190 -7.64 12.41 -11.14
C CYS A 190 -8.57 13.60 -10.90
N VAL A 191 -8.60 14.13 -9.68
CA VAL A 191 -9.50 15.24 -9.32
C VAL A 191 -8.73 16.42 -8.73
N LEU A 192 -7.83 16.19 -7.77
CA LEU A 192 -7.16 17.27 -7.07
C LEU A 192 -6.29 18.15 -7.99
N VAL A 193 -5.70 17.56 -9.03
CA VAL A 193 -4.92 18.26 -10.05
C VAL A 193 -5.69 19.35 -10.82
N TYR A 194 -7.03 19.31 -10.84
CA TYR A 194 -7.86 20.35 -11.46
C TYR A 194 -8.14 21.54 -10.54
N MET A 195 -7.74 21.46 -9.27
CA MET A 195 -7.93 22.51 -8.28
C MET A 195 -6.60 23.21 -8.02
N ASN A 196 -6.66 24.49 -7.59
CA ASN A 196 -5.45 25.17 -7.15
C ASN A 196 -4.83 24.42 -5.95
N PRO A 197 -3.48 24.41 -5.81
CA PRO A 197 -2.80 23.72 -4.72
C PRO A 197 -3.37 24.07 -3.34
N GLU A 198 -3.64 25.35 -3.08
CA GLU A 198 -4.23 25.81 -1.81
C GLU A 198 -5.63 25.21 -1.55
N GLN A 199 -6.50 25.18 -2.55
CA GLN A 199 -7.86 24.62 -2.43
C GLN A 199 -7.80 23.12 -2.18
N SER A 200 -6.95 22.44 -2.94
CA SER A 200 -6.76 21.00 -2.85
C SER A 200 -6.17 20.58 -1.50
N SER A 201 -5.22 21.36 -0.94
CA SER A 201 -4.65 21.13 0.39
C SER A 201 -5.67 21.40 1.50
N LYS A 202 -6.53 22.42 1.37
CA LYS A 202 -7.63 22.66 2.31
C LYS A 202 -8.61 21.49 2.35
N LEU A 203 -8.95 20.89 1.20
CA LEU A 203 -9.81 19.70 1.13
C LEU A 203 -9.18 18.48 1.83
N VAL A 204 -7.90 18.22 1.56
CA VAL A 204 -7.16 17.12 2.20
C VAL A 204 -7.00 17.35 3.71
N GLN A 205 -6.76 18.59 4.13
CA GLN A 205 -6.68 18.98 5.53
C GLN A 205 -8.03 18.82 6.24
N TRP A 206 -9.13 19.24 5.60
CA TRP A 206 -10.49 19.08 6.11
C TRP A 206 -10.81 17.60 6.41
N ALA A 207 -10.50 16.70 5.47
CA ALA A 207 -10.69 15.26 5.67
C ALA A 207 -9.89 14.73 6.87
N ALA A 208 -8.63 15.15 7.02
CA ALA A 208 -7.80 14.76 8.16
C ALA A 208 -8.29 15.33 9.49
N HIS A 209 -8.87 16.52 9.52
CA HIS A 209 -9.32 17.17 10.76
C HIS A 209 -10.64 16.62 11.27
N ILE A 210 -11.59 16.33 10.37
CA ILE A 210 -12.94 15.89 10.75
C ILE A 210 -12.99 14.41 11.11
N PHE A 211 -12.19 13.57 10.44
CA PHE A 211 -12.24 12.12 10.64
C PHE A 211 -11.05 11.66 11.48
N HIS A 212 -11.33 10.98 12.59
CA HIS A 212 -10.30 10.49 13.50
C HIS A 212 -9.61 9.23 12.95
N THR A 213 -10.35 8.40 12.22
CA THR A 213 -9.82 7.23 11.51
C THR A 213 -10.19 7.33 10.05
N ALA A 214 -9.20 7.56 9.19
CA ALA A 214 -9.42 7.77 7.76
C ALA A 214 -8.28 7.22 6.91
N MET A 215 -8.64 6.89 5.66
CA MET A 215 -7.72 6.61 4.56
C MET A 215 -8.05 7.57 3.42
N PHE A 216 -7.05 8.07 2.71
CA PHE A 216 -7.24 8.87 1.51
C PHE A 216 -6.44 8.27 0.36
N ILE A 217 -7.10 7.89 -0.73
CA ILE A 217 -6.45 7.45 -1.97
C ILE A 217 -6.49 8.61 -2.95
N ASN A 218 -5.33 9.00 -3.45
CA ASN A 218 -5.18 10.01 -4.50
C ASN A 218 -4.44 9.40 -5.69
N TYR A 219 -5.09 9.36 -6.85
CA TYR A 219 -4.46 8.98 -8.12
C TYR A 219 -4.40 10.22 -9.01
N GLU A 220 -3.20 10.66 -9.38
CA GLU A 220 -3.02 11.80 -10.30
C GLU A 220 -1.60 11.82 -10.89
N GLN A 221 -1.29 12.86 -11.65
CA GLN A 221 -0.02 13.04 -12.31
C GLN A 221 1.14 13.20 -11.30
N VAL A 222 2.34 12.80 -11.73
CA VAL A 222 3.61 12.96 -11.02
C VAL A 222 4.75 13.19 -12.03
N ASN A 223 5.90 13.65 -11.56
CA ASN A 223 7.09 13.89 -12.40
C ASN A 223 6.87 14.89 -13.53
N MET A 224 5.95 15.85 -13.35
CA MET A 224 5.52 16.79 -14.39
C MET A 224 6.57 17.86 -14.78
N ALA A 225 7.73 17.88 -14.10
CA ALA A 225 8.79 18.85 -14.35
C ALA A 225 9.67 18.51 -15.56
N ASP A 226 9.65 17.27 -16.05
CA ASP A 226 10.50 16.85 -17.16
C ASP A 226 9.91 17.21 -18.55
N ARG A 227 10.63 16.85 -19.62
CA ARG A 227 10.21 17.15 -21.00
C ARG A 227 8.86 16.51 -21.37
N PHE A 228 8.60 15.29 -20.89
CA PHE A 228 7.35 14.57 -21.17
C PHE A 228 6.19 15.22 -20.43
N GLY A 229 6.39 15.57 -19.15
CA GLY A 229 5.43 16.33 -18.34
C GLY A 229 5.03 17.65 -19.00
N GLN A 230 5.99 18.43 -19.51
CA GLN A 230 5.69 19.68 -20.22
C GLN A 230 4.84 19.47 -21.48
N VAL A 231 5.17 18.45 -22.29
CA VAL A 231 4.37 18.09 -23.49
C VAL A 231 2.95 17.65 -23.09
N MET A 232 2.82 16.92 -21.98
CA MET A 232 1.52 16.52 -21.45
C MET A 232 0.66 17.72 -21.03
N ILE A 233 1.26 18.71 -20.35
CA ILE A 233 0.59 19.97 -19.96
C ILE A 233 0.12 20.72 -21.21
N GLU A 234 1.00 20.92 -22.19
CA GLU A 234 0.67 21.61 -23.44
C GLU A 234 -0.48 20.90 -24.19
N ASN A 235 -0.46 19.56 -24.23
CA ASN A 235 -1.50 18.78 -24.89
C ASN A 235 -2.87 18.91 -24.20
N LEU A 236 -2.91 18.99 -22.87
CA LEU A 236 -4.15 19.22 -22.12
C LEU A 236 -4.66 20.65 -22.28
N GLN A 237 -3.76 21.64 -22.26
CA GLN A 237 -4.11 23.04 -22.51
C GLN A 237 -4.70 23.26 -23.91
N ARG A 238 -4.22 22.55 -24.94
CA ARG A 238 -4.82 22.57 -26.29
C ARG A 238 -6.26 22.04 -26.32
N ARG A 239 -6.64 21.22 -25.34
CA ARG A 239 -8.02 20.73 -25.14
C ARG A 239 -8.80 21.61 -24.16
N GLN A 240 -8.30 22.82 -23.87
CA GLN A 240 -8.86 23.76 -22.90
C GLN A 240 -8.87 23.23 -21.45
N CYS A 241 -8.18 22.13 -21.17
CA CYS A 241 -8.08 21.54 -19.84
C CYS A 241 -6.80 22.05 -19.16
N ASN A 242 -6.95 23.01 -18.23
CA ASN A 242 -5.83 23.51 -17.45
C ASN A 242 -5.65 22.68 -16.16
N LEU A 243 -4.42 22.27 -15.89
CA LEU A 243 -4.04 21.55 -14.66
C LEU A 243 -3.62 22.56 -13.59
N ALA A 244 -4.60 23.15 -12.90
CA ALA A 244 -4.37 24.17 -11.88
C ALA A 244 -3.44 23.71 -10.74
N GLY A 245 -3.45 22.41 -10.42
CA GLY A 245 -2.65 21.78 -9.38
C GLY A 245 -1.34 21.17 -9.85
N VAL A 246 -0.86 21.46 -11.07
CA VAL A 246 0.34 20.80 -11.61
C VAL A 246 1.61 21.06 -10.79
N ASP A 247 1.66 22.18 -10.08
CA ASP A 247 2.80 22.56 -9.23
C ASP A 247 3.08 21.58 -8.09
N VAL A 248 2.06 20.83 -7.63
CA VAL A 248 2.23 19.80 -6.59
C VAL A 248 2.60 18.42 -7.16
N CYS A 249 2.49 18.24 -8.48
CA CYS A 249 2.77 17.01 -9.22
C CYS A 249 4.25 16.87 -9.63
N GLN A 250 5.18 17.45 -8.88
CA GLN A 250 6.61 17.45 -9.23
C GLN A 250 7.29 16.11 -9.01
N SER A 251 6.98 15.40 -7.92
CA SER A 251 7.60 14.11 -7.58
C SER A 251 6.73 13.30 -6.61
N LEU A 252 7.07 12.03 -6.40
CA LEU A 252 6.43 11.23 -5.35
C LEU A 252 6.66 11.84 -3.95
N CYS A 253 7.78 12.52 -3.73
CA CYS A 253 8.05 13.20 -2.46
C CYS A 253 7.11 14.39 -2.24
N SER A 254 6.87 15.22 -3.27
CA SER A 254 5.93 16.35 -3.16
C SER A 254 4.49 15.86 -2.92
N GLN A 255 4.11 14.75 -3.56
CA GLN A 255 2.82 14.10 -3.29
C GLN A 255 2.70 13.64 -1.84
N LYS A 256 3.73 13.01 -1.27
CA LYS A 256 3.73 12.58 0.15
C LYS A 256 3.68 13.77 1.11
N GLU A 257 4.51 14.78 0.86
CA GLU A 257 4.62 15.98 1.70
C GLU A 257 3.31 16.76 1.78
N ARG A 258 2.56 16.81 0.68
CA ARG A 258 1.23 17.44 0.62
C ARG A 258 0.24 16.82 1.62
N PHE A 259 0.26 15.50 1.82
CA PHE A 259 -0.59 14.83 2.81
C PHE A 259 0.00 14.92 4.23
N LEU A 260 1.31 14.73 4.39
CA LEU A 260 1.95 14.83 5.70
C LEU A 260 1.78 16.23 6.33
N SER A 261 1.93 17.29 5.52
CA SER A 261 1.77 18.68 5.97
C SER A 261 0.34 19.09 6.32
N THR A 262 -0.66 18.30 5.89
CA THR A 262 -2.09 18.59 6.11
C THR A 262 -2.73 17.75 7.22
N GLY A 263 -1.91 17.03 8.00
CA GLY A 263 -2.34 16.33 9.23
C GLY A 263 -2.54 14.83 9.09
N TRP A 264 -2.07 14.21 8.00
CA TRP A 264 -2.04 12.76 7.84
C TRP A 264 -0.80 12.16 8.51
N GLU A 265 -0.94 11.00 9.16
CA GLU A 265 0.12 10.39 10.00
C GLU A 265 1.10 9.55 9.20
N SER A 266 0.60 8.81 8.21
CA SER A 266 1.44 7.98 7.32
C SER A 266 0.99 8.13 5.89
N VAL A 267 1.96 8.24 4.98
CA VAL A 267 1.69 8.46 3.56
C VAL A 267 2.65 7.63 2.72
N ASN A 268 2.09 6.89 1.77
CA ASN A 268 2.85 6.11 0.81
C ASN A 268 2.43 6.51 -0.60
N ALA A 269 3.36 6.38 -1.54
CA ALA A 269 3.09 6.72 -2.93
C ALA A 269 4.00 5.89 -3.83
N LEU A 270 3.42 5.44 -4.94
CA LEU A 270 4.09 4.69 -5.99
C LEU A 270 3.74 5.34 -7.34
N ASP A 271 4.71 5.39 -8.25
CA ASP A 271 4.38 5.64 -9.65
C ASP A 271 3.64 4.44 -10.24
N MET A 272 2.91 4.65 -11.33
CA MET A 272 2.09 3.59 -11.91
C MET A 272 2.92 2.51 -12.61
N MET A 273 4.21 2.75 -12.88
CA MET A 273 5.09 1.73 -13.42
C MET A 273 5.48 0.72 -12.33
N ALA A 274 5.71 1.20 -11.12
CA ALA A 274 5.87 0.36 -9.93
C ALA A 274 4.58 -0.43 -9.65
N VAL A 275 3.40 0.21 -9.71
CA VAL A 275 2.10 -0.49 -9.57
C VAL A 275 1.94 -1.57 -10.63
N TYR A 276 2.22 -1.26 -11.89
CA TYR A 276 2.12 -2.21 -13.00
C TYR A 276 3.04 -3.42 -12.81
N SER A 277 4.25 -3.20 -12.26
CA SER A 277 5.23 -4.25 -11.99
C SER A 277 4.83 -5.15 -10.81
N LEU A 278 3.95 -4.68 -9.92
CA LEU A 278 3.42 -5.43 -8.78
C LEU A 278 2.17 -6.26 -9.12
N LEU A 279 1.61 -6.10 -10.32
CA LEU A 279 0.47 -6.91 -10.77
C LEU A 279 0.83 -8.40 -10.85
N PRO A 280 -0.11 -9.31 -10.59
CA PRO A 280 0.12 -10.74 -10.79
C PRO A 280 0.57 -11.03 -12.23
N GLN A 281 1.55 -11.92 -12.40
CA GLN A 281 2.08 -12.28 -13.72
C GLN A 281 1.01 -12.88 -14.65
N GLU A 282 0.03 -13.55 -14.07
CA GLU A 282 -1.14 -14.07 -14.80
C GLU A 282 -1.98 -12.94 -15.41
N ASP A 283 -2.21 -11.86 -14.66
CA ASP A 283 -2.95 -10.69 -15.13
C ASP A 283 -2.18 -9.93 -16.22
N ILE A 284 -0.87 -9.74 -16.04
CA ILE A 284 -0.02 -9.14 -17.06
C ILE A 284 -0.11 -9.97 -18.35
N SER A 285 0.16 -11.27 -18.27
CA SER A 285 0.11 -12.18 -19.42
C SER A 285 -1.24 -12.15 -20.15
N ARG A 286 -2.34 -12.14 -19.39
CA ARG A 286 -3.70 -12.03 -19.93
C ARG A 286 -3.91 -10.72 -20.70
N ILE A 287 -3.46 -9.61 -20.14
CA ILE A 287 -3.63 -8.28 -20.75
C ILE A 287 -2.75 -8.09 -21.97
N GLU A 288 -1.52 -8.61 -21.94
CA GLU A 288 -0.63 -8.53 -23.10
C GLU A 288 -1.16 -9.31 -24.31
N GLN A 289 -2.00 -10.32 -24.09
CA GLN A 289 -2.67 -11.07 -25.14
C GLN A 289 -3.89 -10.34 -25.74
N LEU A 290 -4.47 -9.35 -25.05
CA LEU A 290 -5.64 -8.63 -25.56
C LEU A 290 -5.27 -7.71 -26.73
N GLU A 291 -4.14 -7.01 -26.60
CA GLU A 291 -3.68 -6.04 -27.58
C GLU A 291 -2.15 -6.04 -27.68
N PHE A 292 -1.66 -6.08 -28.92
CA PHE A 292 -0.24 -5.95 -29.23
C PHE A 292 0.23 -4.53 -28.91
N LEU A 293 1.33 -4.43 -28.15
CA LEU A 293 1.99 -3.17 -27.82
C LEU A 293 3.40 -3.19 -28.41
N ASP A 294 3.64 -2.33 -29.40
CA ASP A 294 4.94 -2.20 -30.07
C ASP A 294 5.89 -1.29 -29.26
N GLU A 295 5.37 -0.18 -28.73
CA GLU A 295 6.15 0.84 -28.02
C GLU A 295 6.05 0.70 -26.49
N LYS A 296 6.88 -0.17 -25.91
CA LYS A 296 6.91 -0.36 -24.45
C LYS A 296 7.44 0.86 -23.70
N GLU A 297 8.31 1.63 -24.34
CA GLU A 297 8.91 2.86 -23.81
C GLU A 297 7.84 3.93 -23.58
N LEU A 298 6.85 4.03 -24.48
CA LEU A 298 5.74 4.98 -24.35
C LEU A 298 4.85 4.63 -23.15
N LEU A 299 4.55 3.33 -22.96
CA LEU A 299 3.84 2.86 -21.77
C LEU A 299 4.61 3.18 -20.50
N GLN A 300 5.92 2.92 -20.48
CA GLN A 300 6.77 3.22 -19.34
C GLN A 300 6.77 4.72 -19.01
N GLN A 301 6.97 5.58 -20.01
CA GLN A 301 6.93 7.03 -19.82
C GLN A 301 5.56 7.49 -19.29
N LEU A 302 4.47 7.00 -19.86
CA LEU A 302 3.12 7.31 -19.40
C LEU A 302 2.92 6.90 -17.93
N LEU A 303 3.28 5.66 -17.57
CA LEU A 303 3.08 5.13 -16.22
C LEU A 303 3.98 5.80 -15.18
N GLN A 304 5.18 6.24 -15.55
CA GLN A 304 6.07 7.01 -14.68
C GLN A 304 5.56 8.43 -14.40
N HIS A 305 4.59 8.93 -15.17
CA HIS A 305 3.99 10.25 -15.02
C HIS A 305 2.62 10.26 -14.32
N TYR A 306 2.21 9.11 -13.81
CA TYR A 306 1.08 8.99 -12.89
C TYR A 306 1.53 8.32 -11.60
N SER A 307 0.87 8.66 -10.51
CA SER A 307 1.09 8.05 -9.21
C SER A 307 -0.21 7.69 -8.52
N ILE A 308 -0.14 6.67 -7.69
CA ILE A 308 -1.12 6.40 -6.65
C ILE A 308 -0.47 6.70 -5.30
N CYS A 309 -1.07 7.64 -4.57
CA CYS A 309 -0.70 8.03 -3.22
C CYS A 309 -1.82 7.60 -2.29
N TRP A 310 -1.47 7.08 -1.12
CA TRP A 310 -2.45 6.83 -0.08
C TRP A 310 -1.94 7.24 1.29
N ALA A 311 -2.80 7.98 2.00
CA ALA A 311 -2.54 8.56 3.30
C ALA A 311 -3.46 7.93 4.35
N MET A 312 -2.97 7.77 5.57
CA MET A 312 -3.72 7.20 6.69
C MET A 312 -3.61 8.04 7.95
N LYS A 313 -4.67 7.99 8.73
CA LYS A 313 -4.75 8.45 10.12
C LYS A 313 -5.55 7.41 10.89
N ASP A 314 -5.00 6.83 11.95
CA ASP A 314 -5.58 5.64 12.61
C ASP A 314 -5.72 5.83 14.13
N ALA A 315 -6.64 6.69 14.56
CA ALA A 315 -6.93 6.87 15.97
C ALA A 315 -7.54 5.63 16.65
N LEU A 316 -8.24 4.77 15.90
CA LEU A 316 -8.85 3.55 16.41
C LEU A 316 -7.87 2.38 16.52
N SER A 317 -6.61 2.54 16.11
CA SER A 317 -5.59 1.48 16.11
C SER A 317 -6.08 0.19 15.43
N LEU A 318 -6.87 0.33 14.36
CA LEU A 318 -7.46 -0.80 13.62
C LEU A 318 -6.40 -1.61 12.84
N GLY A 319 -5.13 -1.24 12.99
CA GLY A 319 -4.06 -1.75 12.14
C GLY A 319 -4.31 -1.26 10.71
N CYS A 320 -4.94 -0.11 10.50
CA CYS A 320 -5.06 0.50 9.19
C CYS A 320 -3.66 0.85 8.66
N ILE A 321 -2.71 1.16 9.55
CA ILE A 321 -1.28 1.27 9.25
C ILE A 321 -0.69 -0.09 8.78
N SER A 322 -1.22 -1.22 9.25
CA SER A 322 -0.83 -2.57 8.79
C SER A 322 -1.38 -2.94 7.41
N VAL A 323 -2.34 -2.17 6.87
CA VAL A 323 -2.81 -2.31 5.47
C VAL A 323 -1.71 -1.96 4.47
N ILE A 324 -0.61 -1.37 4.97
CA ILE A 324 0.53 -0.92 4.20
C ILE A 324 1.84 -1.56 4.69
N GLY A 325 1.76 -2.45 5.67
CA GLY A 325 2.92 -3.13 6.23
C GLY A 325 3.40 -4.30 5.37
N ASN A 326 3.65 -4.09 4.07
CA ASN A 326 4.56 -4.90 3.25
C ASN A 326 4.76 -4.40 1.81
N VAL A 327 4.68 -3.08 1.57
CA VAL A 327 5.08 -2.53 0.27
C VAL A 327 6.12 -1.43 0.47
N GLY A 328 7.39 -1.84 0.39
CA GLY A 328 8.53 -0.99 0.07
C GLY A 328 8.90 0.09 1.10
N ILE A 329 10.00 -0.15 1.83
CA ILE A 329 10.85 0.83 2.53
C ILE A 329 10.51 1.10 4.02
N THR A 330 9.27 1.05 4.49
CA THR A 330 8.96 1.24 5.95
C THR A 330 8.82 -0.06 6.76
N GLY A 331 8.74 -1.23 6.11
CA GLY A 331 8.46 -2.53 6.75
C GLY A 331 9.63 -3.19 7.50
N SER A 332 10.87 -2.69 7.42
CA SER A 332 12.04 -3.36 8.02
C SER A 332 12.44 -2.81 9.39
N ILE A 333 12.05 -1.57 9.74
CA ILE A 333 12.52 -0.90 10.96
C ILE A 333 11.89 -1.51 12.22
N GLN A 334 10.56 -1.67 12.23
CA GLN A 334 9.86 -2.28 13.36
C GLN A 334 10.38 -3.70 13.67
N PRO A 335 10.45 -4.65 12.72
CA PRO A 335 10.99 -5.97 13.00
C PRO A 335 12.49 -5.94 13.35
N ALA A 336 13.31 -5.08 12.72
CA ALA A 336 14.73 -4.95 13.07
C ALA A 336 14.93 -4.48 14.50
N LEU A 337 14.27 -3.40 14.91
CA LEU A 337 14.37 -2.85 16.26
C LEU A 337 13.80 -3.81 17.31
N ALA A 338 12.64 -4.41 17.05
CA ALA A 338 12.04 -5.37 17.97
C ALA A 338 12.97 -6.55 18.23
N HIS A 339 13.58 -7.12 17.18
CA HIS A 339 14.52 -8.24 17.33
C HIS A 339 15.80 -7.83 18.05
N GLY A 340 16.44 -6.73 17.63
CA GLY A 340 17.70 -6.30 18.22
C GLY A 340 17.59 -5.88 19.68
N LEU A 341 16.53 -5.14 20.04
CA LEU A 341 16.29 -4.74 21.43
C LEU A 341 15.90 -5.91 22.32
N ALA A 342 15.04 -6.83 21.85
CA ALA A 342 14.70 -8.03 22.60
C ALA A 342 15.92 -8.92 22.85
N LEU A 343 16.79 -9.07 21.84
CA LEU A 343 18.04 -9.81 22.00
C LEU A 343 18.99 -9.12 22.98
N ALA A 344 19.15 -7.79 22.89
CA ALA A 344 19.99 -7.04 23.84
C ALA A 344 19.53 -7.24 25.29
N ILE A 345 18.22 -7.16 25.53
CA ILE A 345 17.62 -7.39 26.85
C ILE A 345 17.87 -8.84 27.30
N ALA A 346 17.65 -9.82 26.44
CA ALA A 346 17.87 -11.23 26.77
C ALA A 346 19.33 -11.51 27.13
N ILE A 347 20.29 -10.99 26.36
CA ILE A 347 21.73 -11.14 26.66
C ILE A 347 22.08 -10.42 27.96
N ALA A 348 21.53 -9.23 28.21
CA ALA A 348 21.78 -8.51 29.46
C ALA A 348 21.27 -9.26 30.71
N LEU A 349 20.14 -9.97 30.59
CA LEU A 349 19.55 -10.73 31.69
C LEU A 349 20.22 -12.09 31.92
N PHE A 350 20.52 -12.82 30.85
CA PHE A 350 20.99 -14.21 30.93
C PHE A 350 22.50 -14.36 30.69
N GLY A 351 23.19 -13.29 30.30
CA GLY A 351 24.62 -13.29 29.96
C GLY A 351 25.52 -13.78 31.09
N GLU A 352 25.30 -13.34 32.32
CA GLU A 352 26.09 -13.78 33.48
C GLU A 352 25.79 -15.24 33.91
N ILE A 353 24.63 -15.78 33.51
CA ILE A 353 24.21 -17.14 33.90
C ILE A 353 24.72 -18.16 32.90
N SER A 354 24.48 -17.93 31.60
CA SER A 354 24.73 -18.93 30.55
C SER A 354 25.70 -18.46 29.45
N GLY A 355 26.22 -17.23 29.53
CA GLY A 355 26.89 -16.56 28.40
C GLY A 355 25.92 -15.92 27.40
N GLY A 356 24.61 -16.16 27.54
CA GLY A 356 23.57 -15.49 26.74
C GLY A 356 23.64 -15.82 25.23
N HIS A 357 24.10 -17.00 24.83
CA HIS A 357 24.09 -17.37 23.42
C HIS A 357 22.67 -17.79 23.03
N PHE A 358 22.05 -17.12 22.06
CA PHE A 358 20.73 -17.50 21.54
C PHE A 358 20.81 -17.98 20.07
N ASN A 359 22.02 -18.33 19.62
CA ASN A 359 22.34 -18.61 18.23
C ASN A 359 23.41 -19.72 18.11
N PRO A 360 23.12 -20.86 17.47
CA PRO A 360 24.10 -21.92 17.25
C PRO A 360 25.40 -21.48 16.57
N ALA A 361 25.34 -20.57 15.61
CA ALA A 361 26.54 -20.06 14.93
C ALA A 361 27.42 -19.22 15.88
N VAL A 362 26.79 -18.45 16.78
CA VAL A 362 27.52 -17.72 17.84
C VAL A 362 28.13 -18.71 18.83
N THR A 363 27.39 -19.73 19.26
CA THR A 363 27.91 -20.77 20.18
C THR A 363 29.14 -21.47 19.60
N VAL A 364 29.11 -21.82 18.31
CA VAL A 364 30.25 -22.43 17.61
C VAL A 364 31.42 -21.45 17.54
N CYS A 365 31.18 -20.18 17.19
CA CYS A 365 32.22 -19.16 17.17
C CYS A 365 32.90 -19.00 18.54
N VAL A 366 32.11 -18.85 19.61
CA VAL A 366 32.61 -18.66 20.98
C VAL A 366 33.40 -19.87 21.45
N TYR A 367 32.96 -21.08 21.13
CA TYR A 367 33.75 -22.30 21.39
C TYR A 367 35.12 -22.24 20.69
N LEU A 368 35.15 -21.90 19.40
CA LEU A 368 36.38 -21.90 18.60
C LEU A 368 37.39 -20.82 19.03
N VAL A 369 36.92 -19.67 19.52
CA VAL A 369 37.79 -18.64 20.11
C VAL A 369 38.17 -18.92 21.58
N GLY A 370 37.79 -20.08 22.12
CA GLY A 370 38.17 -20.53 23.46
C GLY A 370 37.30 -19.96 24.60
N GLY A 371 36.12 -19.41 24.30
CA GLY A 371 35.20 -18.85 25.28
C GLY A 371 34.22 -19.85 25.92
N MET A 372 34.25 -21.13 25.52
CA MET A 372 33.39 -22.19 26.06
C MET A 372 34.05 -23.56 25.95
N GLU A 373 33.75 -24.48 26.87
CA GLU A 373 34.21 -25.87 26.82
C GLU A 373 33.44 -26.73 25.80
N LEU A 374 34.12 -27.69 25.17
CA LEU A 374 33.52 -28.57 24.16
C LEU A 374 32.35 -29.40 24.69
N ILE A 375 32.38 -29.81 25.97
CA ILE A 375 31.33 -30.63 26.59
C ILE A 375 29.98 -29.92 26.61
N LEU A 376 29.98 -28.58 26.64
CA LEU A 376 28.76 -27.77 26.65
C LEU A 376 28.25 -27.47 25.25
N LEU A 377 29.07 -27.57 24.20
CA LEU A 377 28.73 -27.15 22.84
C LEU A 377 27.43 -27.77 22.33
N VAL A 378 27.33 -29.11 22.36
CA VAL A 378 26.18 -29.83 21.80
C VAL A 378 24.91 -29.62 22.63
N PRO A 379 24.91 -29.80 23.97
CA PRO A 379 23.74 -29.48 24.79
C PRO A 379 23.22 -28.06 24.60
N TYR A 380 24.12 -27.10 24.43
CA TYR A 380 23.76 -25.69 24.26
C TYR A 380 23.04 -25.44 22.93
N ILE A 381 23.55 -25.98 21.82
CA ILE A 381 22.90 -25.88 20.50
C ILE A 381 21.51 -26.52 20.52
N LEU A 382 21.38 -27.69 21.15
CA LEU A 382 20.09 -28.39 21.28
C LEU A 382 19.09 -27.53 22.06
N ALA A 383 19.50 -26.96 23.20
CA ALA A 383 18.66 -26.06 23.98
C ALA A 383 18.19 -24.84 23.16
N GLN A 384 19.08 -24.23 22.37
CA GLN A 384 18.74 -23.11 21.48
C GLN A 384 17.70 -23.50 20.42
N THR A 385 17.90 -24.65 19.75
CA THR A 385 16.95 -25.13 18.73
C THR A 385 15.58 -25.45 19.32
N PHE A 386 15.55 -26.06 20.51
CA PHE A 386 14.30 -26.37 21.22
C PHE A 386 13.58 -25.09 21.67
N GLY A 387 14.31 -24.10 22.19
CA GLY A 387 13.76 -22.78 22.50
C GLY A 387 13.19 -22.08 21.27
N GLY A 388 13.88 -22.16 20.12
CA GLY A 388 13.38 -21.64 18.84
C GLY A 388 12.06 -22.29 18.40
N MET A 389 11.93 -23.60 18.57
CA MET A 389 10.68 -24.33 18.29
C MET A 389 9.53 -23.88 19.20
N ILE A 390 9.78 -23.76 20.51
CA ILE A 390 8.77 -23.30 21.47
C ILE A 390 8.33 -21.87 21.13
N ALA A 391 9.27 -20.97 20.85
CA ALA A 391 8.98 -19.59 20.48
C ALA A 391 8.12 -19.51 19.19
N ALA A 392 8.46 -20.30 18.17
CA ALA A 392 7.67 -20.37 16.94
C ALA A 392 6.26 -20.97 17.18
N GLY A 393 6.13 -21.96 18.05
CA GLY A 393 4.85 -22.55 18.43
C GLY A 393 3.95 -21.57 19.19
N LEU A 394 4.53 -20.82 20.13
CA LEU A 394 3.83 -19.74 20.84
C LEU A 394 3.41 -18.62 19.89
N ALA A 395 4.28 -18.22 18.96
CA ALA A 395 3.95 -17.24 17.92
C ALA A 395 2.76 -17.70 17.07
N LYS A 396 2.71 -18.98 16.68
CA LYS A 396 1.56 -19.56 15.97
C LYS A 396 0.27 -19.55 16.78
N ALA A 397 0.35 -19.74 18.11
CA ALA A 397 -0.82 -19.78 18.99
C ALA A 397 -1.43 -18.40 19.24
N ILE A 398 -0.61 -17.33 19.23
CA ILE A 398 -1.07 -15.95 19.48
C ILE A 398 -1.44 -15.20 18.19
N SER A 399 -0.94 -15.62 17.03
CA SER A 399 -1.21 -14.99 15.74
C SER A 399 -2.44 -15.59 15.05
N PRO A 400 -3.29 -14.76 14.39
CA PRO A 400 -4.33 -15.26 13.49
C PRO A 400 -3.74 -16.18 12.41
N ALA A 401 -4.41 -17.29 12.10
CA ALA A 401 -3.88 -18.33 11.21
C ALA A 401 -3.43 -17.82 9.82
N VAL A 402 -4.14 -16.81 9.29
CA VAL A 402 -3.84 -16.16 8.00
C VAL A 402 -2.59 -15.27 8.07
N GLU A 403 -2.35 -14.63 9.22
CA GLU A 403 -1.16 -13.79 9.43
C GLU A 403 0.07 -14.64 9.68
N PHE A 404 -0.08 -15.78 10.36
CA PHE A 404 1.01 -16.74 10.53
C PHE A 404 1.42 -17.40 9.21
N SER A 405 0.46 -17.75 8.33
CA SER A 405 0.80 -18.31 7.01
C SER A 405 1.43 -17.29 6.06
N ASN A 406 1.13 -16.01 6.25
CA ASN A 406 1.66 -14.90 5.44
C ASN A 406 2.91 -14.25 6.06
N ALA A 407 3.36 -14.70 7.23
CA ALA A 407 4.52 -14.13 7.90
C ALA A 407 5.80 -14.43 7.11
N SER A 408 6.44 -13.38 6.59
CA SER A 408 7.72 -13.41 5.87
C SER A 408 8.94 -13.58 6.79
N GLY A 409 8.75 -14.19 7.97
CA GLY A 409 9.80 -14.34 8.98
C GLY A 409 10.90 -15.29 8.53
N ALA A 410 12.04 -14.73 8.14
CA ALA A 410 13.43 -15.23 7.99
C ALA A 410 13.74 -16.65 7.45
N ALA A 411 12.77 -17.53 7.25
CA ALA A 411 12.98 -18.89 6.73
C ALA A 411 11.78 -19.41 5.91
N PHE A 412 10.68 -18.64 5.81
CA PHE A 412 9.45 -19.11 5.17
C PHE A 412 9.34 -18.77 3.68
N THR A 413 9.85 -17.59 3.28
CA THR A 413 9.61 -17.06 1.92
C THR A 413 10.76 -16.23 1.33
N ALA A 414 11.91 -16.12 2.02
CA ALA A 414 13.01 -15.26 1.55
C ALA A 414 13.78 -15.86 0.36
N VAL A 415 13.92 -17.20 0.31
CA VAL A 415 14.61 -17.93 -0.76
C VAL A 415 13.64 -18.94 -1.35
N ASN A 416 13.01 -18.58 -2.47
CA ASN A 416 12.01 -19.43 -3.14
C ASN A 416 12.51 -20.00 -4.47
N SER A 417 13.62 -19.47 -5.00
CA SER A 417 14.19 -19.85 -6.29
C SER A 417 15.68 -20.11 -6.19
N SER A 418 16.18 -20.98 -7.07
CA SER A 418 17.60 -21.37 -7.09
C SER A 418 18.53 -20.20 -7.41
N SER A 419 18.05 -19.15 -8.09
CA SER A 419 18.82 -17.93 -8.39
C SER A 419 19.09 -17.07 -7.15
N GLN A 420 18.27 -17.19 -6.10
CA GLN A 420 18.41 -16.43 -4.85
C GLN A 420 19.38 -17.08 -3.86
N VAL A 421 19.75 -18.35 -4.05
CA VAL A 421 20.59 -19.12 -3.12
C VAL A 421 21.97 -18.48 -2.94
N GLY A 422 22.63 -18.10 -4.05
CA GLY A 422 23.95 -17.49 -4.00
C GLY A 422 23.97 -16.18 -3.20
N PRO A 423 23.15 -15.17 -3.57
CA PRO A 423 23.02 -13.93 -2.81
C PRO A 423 22.65 -14.13 -1.34
N ALA A 424 21.73 -15.07 -1.04
CA ALA A 424 21.31 -15.35 0.32
C ALA A 424 22.43 -15.94 1.19
N ILE A 425 23.23 -16.88 0.66
CA ILE A 425 24.39 -17.44 1.37
C ILE A 425 25.41 -16.33 1.66
N VAL A 426 25.74 -15.50 0.67
CA VAL A 426 26.71 -14.40 0.85
C VAL A 426 26.22 -13.42 1.90
N ALA A 427 24.94 -13.04 1.87
CA ALA A 427 24.35 -12.14 2.85
C ALA A 427 24.42 -12.74 4.26
N GLU A 428 24.01 -14.00 4.45
CA GLU A 428 24.08 -14.68 5.75
C GLU A 428 25.52 -14.80 6.27
N ILE A 429 26.50 -15.06 5.40
CA ILE A 429 27.93 -15.10 5.79
C ILE A 429 28.37 -13.74 6.33
N VAL A 430 28.15 -12.67 5.56
CA VAL A 430 28.63 -11.34 5.90
C VAL A 430 27.94 -10.81 7.17
N MET A 431 26.62 -10.97 7.27
CA MET A 431 25.87 -10.53 8.45
C MET A 431 26.27 -11.32 9.69
N THR A 432 26.40 -12.65 9.59
CA THR A 432 26.85 -13.44 10.73
C THR A 432 28.27 -13.09 11.13
N LEU A 433 29.19 -12.85 10.18
CA LEU A 433 30.55 -12.36 10.46
C LEU A 433 30.54 -11.08 11.31
N PHE A 434 29.71 -10.08 10.96
CA PHE A 434 29.56 -8.87 11.77
C PHE A 434 29.05 -9.20 13.18
N LEU A 435 28.00 -10.03 13.28
CA LEU A 435 27.43 -10.45 14.56
C LEU A 435 28.46 -11.15 15.45
N THR A 436 29.14 -12.17 14.94
CA THR A 436 30.10 -12.98 15.71
C THR A 436 31.37 -12.20 16.01
N THR A 437 31.79 -11.25 15.17
CA THR A 437 32.88 -10.32 15.50
C THR A 437 32.51 -9.42 16.68
N THR A 438 31.30 -8.83 16.66
CA THR A 438 30.81 -8.01 17.79
C THR A 438 30.73 -8.84 19.07
N VAL A 439 30.26 -10.09 19.01
CA VAL A 439 30.23 -10.99 20.17
C VAL A 439 31.65 -11.28 20.67
N SER A 440 32.55 -11.69 19.78
CA SER A 440 33.90 -12.13 20.15
C SER A 440 34.72 -10.97 20.74
N MET A 441 34.67 -9.79 20.11
CA MET A 441 35.38 -8.61 20.62
C MET A 441 34.70 -7.97 21.83
N GLY A 442 33.37 -7.89 21.84
CA GLY A 442 32.63 -7.19 22.89
C GLY A 442 32.44 -8.00 24.17
N ALA A 443 32.29 -9.32 24.08
CA ALA A 443 31.95 -10.18 25.22
C ALA A 443 33.07 -11.15 25.62
N VAL A 444 33.86 -11.67 24.67
CA VAL A 444 34.83 -12.76 24.94
C VAL A 444 36.26 -12.24 25.12
N ASN A 445 36.72 -11.37 24.23
CA ASN A 445 38.11 -10.93 24.18
C ASN A 445 38.47 -10.11 25.44
N GLY A 446 39.46 -10.58 26.21
CA GLY A 446 39.87 -9.97 27.47
C GLY A 446 40.36 -8.52 27.38
N ARG A 447 40.80 -8.06 26.18
CA ARG A 447 41.28 -6.69 25.97
C ARG A 447 40.17 -5.71 25.59
N THR A 448 39.19 -6.15 24.82
CA THR A 448 38.14 -5.29 24.24
C THR A 448 36.78 -5.48 24.89
N ARG A 449 36.63 -6.44 25.81
CA ARG A 449 35.37 -6.69 26.52
C ARG A 449 34.83 -5.43 27.19
N CYS A 450 33.52 -5.20 27.05
CA CYS A 450 32.86 -4.02 27.62
C CYS A 450 31.48 -4.36 28.18
N GLN A 451 31.02 -3.61 29.19
CA GLN A 451 29.68 -3.79 29.78
C GLN A 451 28.54 -3.51 28.79
N PHE A 452 28.79 -2.77 27.72
CA PHE A 452 27.81 -2.47 26.67
C PHE A 452 27.67 -3.58 25.63
N ALA A 453 28.35 -4.71 25.77
CA ALA A 453 28.32 -5.81 24.79
C ALA A 453 26.89 -6.28 24.43
N PRO A 454 25.95 -6.48 25.39
CA PRO A 454 24.58 -6.88 25.05
C PRO A 454 23.88 -5.90 24.11
N PHE A 455 24.07 -4.59 24.35
CA PHE A 455 23.48 -3.54 23.53
C PHE A 455 24.11 -3.47 22.14
N LEU A 456 25.44 -3.56 22.04
CA LEU A 456 26.15 -3.57 20.75
C LEU A 456 25.79 -4.79 19.89
N ILE A 457 25.63 -5.96 20.52
CA ILE A 457 25.18 -7.18 19.84
C ILE A 457 23.76 -6.98 19.29
N GLY A 458 22.84 -6.44 20.10
CA GLY A 458 21.49 -6.12 19.66
C GLY A 458 21.44 -5.11 18.52
N LEU A 459 22.22 -4.02 18.60
CA LEU A 459 22.34 -3.04 17.52
C LEU A 459 22.93 -3.64 16.23
N THR A 460 23.89 -4.56 16.35
CA THR A 460 24.45 -5.27 15.18
C THR A 460 23.36 -6.11 14.50
N VAL A 461 22.53 -6.81 15.26
CA VAL A 461 21.38 -7.55 14.71
C VAL A 461 20.37 -6.62 14.07
N THR A 462 20.04 -5.49 14.68
CA THR A 462 19.18 -4.46 14.07
C THR A 462 19.74 -4.00 12.72
N ALA A 463 21.01 -3.59 12.69
CA ALA A 463 21.67 -3.11 11.48
C ALA A 463 21.69 -4.17 10.36
N ASN A 464 21.98 -5.42 10.71
CA ASN A 464 21.96 -6.54 9.77
C ASN A 464 20.56 -6.83 9.23
N ILE A 465 19.51 -6.77 10.06
CA ILE A 465 18.13 -6.95 9.58
C ILE A 465 17.72 -5.83 8.63
N LEU A 466 18.11 -4.58 8.91
CA LEU A 466 17.87 -3.45 8.02
C LEU A 466 18.61 -3.61 6.68
N ALA A 467 19.83 -4.14 6.70
CA ALA A 467 20.68 -4.28 5.51
C ALA A 467 20.31 -5.50 4.64
N GLY A 468 20.10 -6.67 5.26
CA GLY A 468 19.96 -7.95 4.56
C GLY A 468 18.59 -8.60 4.67
N GLY A 469 17.62 -7.98 5.34
CA GLY A 469 16.29 -8.53 5.56
C GLY A 469 15.56 -8.87 4.25
N MET A 470 15.77 -8.08 3.19
CA MET A 470 15.16 -8.30 1.88
C MET A 470 15.89 -9.35 1.01
N ILE A 471 17.11 -9.76 1.39
CA ILE A 471 17.96 -10.65 0.59
C ILE A 471 17.82 -12.10 1.06
N SER A 472 17.99 -12.33 2.36
CA SER A 472 17.93 -13.66 2.98
C SER A 472 16.95 -13.74 4.15
N GLY A 473 16.24 -12.65 4.49
CA GLY A 473 15.50 -12.55 5.74
C GLY A 473 16.38 -12.21 6.96
N ALA A 474 17.68 -11.99 6.72
CA ALA A 474 18.69 -11.68 7.74
C ALA A 474 18.56 -12.59 8.97
N CYS A 475 18.66 -13.89 8.74
CA CYS A 475 18.41 -14.87 9.78
C CYS A 475 19.54 -14.87 10.81
N MET A 476 20.77 -14.99 10.30
CA MET A 476 22.06 -15.06 10.99
C MET A 476 22.17 -16.19 12.03
N ASN A 477 21.09 -16.94 12.24
CA ASN A 477 20.85 -17.79 13.39
C ASN A 477 20.11 -19.07 12.97
N PRO A 478 20.80 -20.21 12.97
CA PRO A 478 20.19 -21.48 12.60
C PRO A 478 18.99 -21.88 13.46
N ALA A 479 19.00 -21.60 14.78
CA ALA A 479 17.89 -21.92 15.67
C ALA A 479 16.65 -21.05 15.38
N ARG A 480 16.86 -19.78 15.00
CA ARG A 480 15.79 -18.85 14.58
C ARG A 480 15.15 -19.30 13.27
N ALA A 481 15.91 -19.88 12.35
CA ALA A 481 15.35 -20.47 11.13
C ALA A 481 14.63 -21.80 11.40
N PHE A 482 15.20 -22.64 12.27
CA PHE A 482 14.75 -24.01 12.51
C PHE A 482 13.38 -24.08 13.18
N GLY A 483 13.13 -23.25 14.20
CA GLY A 483 11.86 -23.27 14.94
C GLY A 483 10.62 -23.09 14.03
N PRO A 484 10.54 -21.99 13.26
CA PRO A 484 9.46 -21.77 12.30
C PRO A 484 9.38 -22.86 11.22
N ALA A 485 10.52 -23.36 10.72
CA ALA A 485 10.56 -24.42 9.71
C ALA A 485 9.86 -25.71 10.21
N VAL A 486 10.07 -26.08 11.47
CA VAL A 486 9.41 -27.24 12.09
C VAL A 486 7.91 -26.99 12.30
N VAL A 487 7.55 -25.85 12.88
CA VAL A 487 6.16 -25.53 13.27
C VAL A 487 5.22 -25.36 12.07
N ALA A 488 5.77 -24.92 10.94
CA ALA A 488 5.03 -24.67 9.72
C ALA A 488 5.38 -25.66 8.58
N ASN A 489 6.17 -26.70 8.89
CA ASN A 489 6.57 -27.79 8.01
C ASN A 489 7.11 -27.33 6.64
N HIS A 490 8.01 -26.34 6.66
CA HIS A 490 8.61 -25.76 5.46
C HIS A 490 10.13 -25.93 5.50
N TRP A 491 10.67 -26.66 4.52
CA TRP A 491 12.08 -27.06 4.48
C TRP A 491 12.81 -26.58 3.22
N GLY A 492 12.14 -25.79 2.37
CA GLY A 492 12.72 -25.25 1.14
C GLY A 492 13.97 -24.41 1.43
N TYR A 493 15.09 -24.76 0.79
CA TYR A 493 16.39 -24.07 0.93
C TYR A 493 16.88 -23.83 2.37
N HIS A 494 16.32 -24.54 3.37
CA HIS A 494 16.58 -24.30 4.79
C HIS A 494 18.06 -24.46 5.16
N TRP A 495 18.78 -25.32 4.46
CA TRP A 495 20.21 -25.57 4.64
C TRP A 495 21.07 -24.29 4.50
N VAL A 496 20.61 -23.28 3.75
CA VAL A 496 21.29 -21.99 3.60
C VAL A 496 21.49 -21.31 4.96
N TYR A 497 20.51 -21.41 5.85
CA TYR A 497 20.55 -20.83 7.20
C TYR A 497 21.42 -21.60 8.19
N TRP A 498 21.99 -22.72 7.77
CA TRP A 498 23.05 -23.42 8.50
C TRP A 498 24.41 -23.11 7.89
N VAL A 499 24.54 -23.28 6.57
CA VAL A 499 25.80 -23.10 5.85
C VAL A 499 26.29 -21.66 5.92
N GLY A 500 25.41 -20.67 5.67
CA GLY A 500 25.78 -19.26 5.67
C GLY A 500 26.30 -18.81 7.04
N PRO A 501 25.49 -18.91 8.12
CA PRO A 501 25.90 -18.48 9.44
C PRO A 501 27.13 -19.22 9.98
N LEU A 502 27.24 -20.54 9.81
CA LEU A 502 28.41 -21.29 10.28
C LEU A 502 29.69 -20.89 9.54
N THR A 503 29.60 -20.62 8.24
CA THR A 503 30.75 -20.12 7.47
C THR A 503 31.18 -18.72 7.93
N GLY A 504 30.23 -17.81 8.19
CA GLY A 504 30.53 -16.49 8.77
C GLY A 504 31.18 -16.57 10.16
N ALA A 505 30.70 -17.48 11.00
CA ALA A 505 31.31 -17.76 12.30
C ALA A 505 32.76 -18.28 12.18
N LEU A 506 33.02 -19.21 11.25
CA LEU A 506 34.38 -19.73 11.01
C LEU A 506 35.34 -18.64 10.50
N LEU A 507 34.87 -17.75 9.62
CA LEU A 507 35.67 -16.63 9.14
C LEU A 507 36.04 -15.66 10.28
N THR A 508 35.14 -15.48 11.24
CA THR A 508 35.40 -14.62 12.41
C THR A 508 36.61 -15.11 13.20
N VAL A 509 36.71 -16.43 13.44
CA VAL A 509 37.81 -17.05 14.19
C VAL A 509 39.17 -16.78 13.54
N SER A 510 39.22 -16.54 12.23
CA SER A 510 40.47 -16.25 11.52
C SER A 510 40.93 -14.79 11.67
N ILE A 511 40.04 -13.89 12.12
CA ILE A 511 40.25 -12.43 12.15
C ILE A 511 40.36 -11.92 13.59
N VAL A 512 39.74 -12.60 14.55
CA VAL A 512 39.71 -12.28 15.98
C VAL A 512 40.73 -13.10 16.73
#